data_AF-K9SSU0-F1
#
_entry.id   AF-K9SSU0-F1
#
_cell.length_a   1.000
_cell.length_b   1.000
_cell.length_c   1.000
_cell.angle_alpha   90.00
_cell.angle_beta   90.00
_cell.angle_gamma   90.00
#
_symmetry.space_group_name_H-M   'P 1'
#
loop_
_entity.id
_entity.type
_entity.pdbx_description
1 polymer ?
#
loop_
_entity_poly.entity_id
_entity_poly.type
_entity_poly.pdbx_seq_one_letter_code
_entity_poly.pdbx_strand_id
1 'polypeptide(L)'
;MVFKPIETNHPLVKPLIGKTDQELLTSFRAEPQSGKYLVLIFCRYGQIIYTLTHDVERSPIEADYLFVQVWKRIFQELRLIDLEISNSLQSFLTDIAAVVINEFDRNNIKNIKTATKNNNVMDYNPALTSPPFLWYLDQALAALPKDLRLVLVLSQTFDWSSSRIAAYLRSEGEGYQVKDIEALIARASLAITELLPQDIQEIYLLSGMVKA
;
A
#
# COMPACT_ATOMS: atom_id res chain seq x y z
N MET A 1 -0.88 -5.72 22.18
CA MET A 1 -2.05 -5.81 21.26
C MET A 1 -1.76 -6.88 20.22
N VAL A 2 -2.73 -7.73 19.87
CA VAL A 2 -2.55 -8.73 18.80
C VAL A 2 -3.03 -8.10 17.49
N PHE A 3 -2.10 -7.85 16.58
CA PHE A 3 -2.33 -7.46 15.21
C PHE A 3 -2.83 -8.66 14.41
N LYS A 4 -4.01 -8.52 13.82
CA LYS A 4 -4.63 -9.57 12.99
C LYS A 4 -5.11 -8.96 11.66
N PRO A 5 -4.44 -9.28 10.54
CA PRO A 5 -4.86 -8.87 9.21
C PRO A 5 -6.27 -9.38 8.88
N ILE A 6 -7.15 -8.47 8.45
CA ILE A 6 -8.54 -8.75 8.10
C ILE A 6 -8.64 -9.69 6.88
N GLU A 7 -7.62 -9.68 6.04
CA GLU A 7 -7.50 -10.43 4.79
C GLU A 7 -7.36 -11.94 5.02
N THR A 8 -6.95 -12.35 6.23
CA THR A 8 -6.77 -13.77 6.58
C THR A 8 -8.04 -14.60 6.36
N ASN A 9 -9.21 -13.98 6.48
CA ASN A 9 -10.51 -14.64 6.31
C ASN A 9 -11.05 -14.58 4.87
N HIS A 10 -10.36 -13.90 3.95
CA HIS A 10 -10.85 -13.69 2.60
C HIS A 10 -10.91 -15.01 1.81
N PRO A 11 -11.96 -15.27 0.98
CA PRO A 11 -12.11 -16.50 0.20
C PRO A 11 -10.92 -16.83 -0.71
N LEU A 12 -10.21 -15.82 -1.22
CA LEU A 12 -8.99 -16.01 -2.03
C LEU A 12 -7.72 -16.29 -1.21
N VAL A 13 -7.70 -15.92 0.07
CA VAL A 13 -6.52 -16.06 0.95
C VAL A 13 -6.61 -17.36 1.76
N LYS A 14 -7.79 -17.70 2.25
CA LYS A 14 -8.03 -18.87 3.11
C LYS A 14 -7.54 -20.20 2.54
N PRO A 15 -7.72 -20.52 1.24
CA PRO A 15 -7.22 -21.77 0.66
C PRO A 15 -5.70 -21.88 0.66
N LEU A 16 -4.99 -20.76 0.76
CA LEU A 16 -3.54 -20.69 0.68
C LEU A 16 -2.86 -20.88 2.04
N ILE A 17 -3.60 -20.82 3.15
CA ILE A 17 -3.05 -20.84 4.53
C ILE A 17 -2.13 -22.05 4.77
N GLY A 18 -2.45 -23.21 4.18
CA GLY A 18 -1.68 -24.44 4.32
C GLY A 18 -0.36 -24.49 3.52
N LYS A 19 -0.11 -23.53 2.61
CA LYS A 19 1.13 -23.49 1.83
C LYS A 19 2.34 -23.13 2.71
N THR A 20 3.45 -23.81 2.49
CA THR A 20 4.76 -23.46 3.05
C THR A 20 5.28 -22.14 2.48
N ASP A 21 6.27 -21.53 3.13
CA ASP A 21 6.87 -20.27 2.65
C ASP A 21 7.50 -20.43 1.27
N GLN A 22 8.14 -21.58 1.02
CA GLN A 22 8.73 -21.90 -0.27
C GLN A 22 7.67 -21.98 -1.36
N GLU A 23 6.54 -22.65 -1.10
CA GLU A 23 5.44 -22.74 -2.05
C GLU A 23 4.82 -21.35 -2.31
N LEU A 24 4.68 -20.51 -1.28
CA LEU A 24 4.16 -19.15 -1.43
C LEU A 24 5.08 -18.26 -2.27
N LEU A 25 6.40 -18.28 -2.02
CA LEU A 25 7.33 -17.51 -2.82
C LEU A 25 7.44 -18.03 -4.24
N THR A 26 7.41 -19.35 -4.43
CA THR A 26 7.41 -19.96 -5.77
C THR A 26 6.17 -19.51 -6.55
N SER A 27 4.98 -19.58 -5.95
CA SER A 27 3.75 -19.09 -6.58
C SER A 27 3.77 -17.57 -6.82
N PHE A 28 4.28 -16.77 -5.88
CA PHE A 28 4.40 -15.32 -6.03
C PHE A 28 5.33 -14.90 -7.19
N ARG A 29 6.39 -15.67 -7.43
CA ARG A 29 7.30 -15.45 -8.57
C ARG A 29 6.70 -15.92 -9.89
N ALA A 30 6.03 -17.08 -9.87
CA ALA A 30 5.44 -17.69 -11.07
C ALA A 30 4.18 -16.94 -11.56
N GLU A 31 3.45 -16.26 -10.68
CA GLU A 31 2.23 -15.51 -11.00
C GLU A 31 2.35 -14.03 -10.60
N PRO A 32 3.18 -13.20 -11.29
CA PRO A 32 3.39 -11.79 -10.93
C PRO A 32 2.10 -10.94 -10.88
N GLN A 33 1.10 -11.33 -11.66
CA GLN A 33 -0.23 -10.73 -11.76
C GLN A 33 -1.18 -11.11 -10.61
N SER A 34 -0.80 -12.00 -9.68
CA SER A 34 -1.65 -12.41 -8.56
C SER A 34 -1.09 -11.86 -7.24
N GLY A 35 -1.84 -10.97 -6.59
CA GLY A 35 -1.46 -10.36 -5.31
C GLY A 35 -1.80 -11.16 -4.07
N LYS A 36 -2.68 -12.17 -4.15
CA LYS A 36 -3.11 -13.00 -3.01
C LYS A 36 -1.96 -13.68 -2.27
N TYR A 37 -0.86 -14.01 -2.95
CA TYR A 37 0.32 -14.62 -2.33
C TYR A 37 1.06 -13.64 -1.42
N LEU A 38 1.25 -12.39 -1.90
CA LEU A 38 1.84 -11.32 -1.11
C LEU A 38 0.93 -10.93 0.06
N VAL A 39 -0.38 -10.90 -0.15
CA VAL A 39 -1.38 -10.71 0.92
C VAL A 39 -1.24 -11.79 1.99
N LEU A 40 -1.12 -13.07 1.62
CA LEU A 40 -0.95 -14.13 2.62
C LEU A 40 0.38 -14.03 3.37
N ILE A 41 1.47 -13.67 2.70
CA ILE A 41 2.77 -13.41 3.36
C ILE A 41 2.58 -12.31 4.41
N PHE A 42 1.89 -11.22 4.05
CA PHE A 42 1.52 -10.19 5.00
C PHE A 42 0.64 -10.72 6.15
N CYS A 43 -0.38 -11.55 5.86
CA CYS A 43 -1.21 -12.15 6.90
C CYS A 43 -0.40 -12.99 7.91
N ARG A 44 0.60 -13.73 7.42
CA ARG A 44 1.43 -14.64 8.23
C ARG A 44 2.44 -13.89 9.10
N TYR A 45 3.10 -12.88 8.55
CA TYR A 45 4.22 -12.19 9.22
C TYR A 45 3.87 -10.79 9.75
N GLY A 46 2.67 -10.31 9.47
CA GLY A 46 2.16 -9.01 9.90
C GLY A 46 2.38 -8.73 11.36
N GLN A 47 2.06 -9.70 12.24
CA GLN A 47 2.24 -9.56 13.68
C GLN A 47 3.70 -9.39 14.09
N ILE A 48 4.62 -10.14 13.49
CA ILE A 48 6.05 -10.07 13.84
C ILE A 48 6.58 -8.68 13.49
N ILE A 49 6.30 -8.21 12.28
CA ILE A 49 6.71 -6.88 11.84
C ILE A 49 6.04 -5.79 12.68
N TYR A 50 4.75 -5.95 13.00
CA TYR A 50 4.01 -5.00 13.82
C TYR A 50 4.66 -4.85 15.20
N THR A 51 5.02 -5.96 15.85
CA THR A 51 5.73 -5.93 17.14
C THR A 51 7.09 -5.24 17.05
N LEU A 52 7.85 -5.46 15.97
CA LEU A 52 9.17 -4.83 15.81
C LEU A 52 9.08 -3.31 15.60
N THR A 53 8.06 -2.83 14.89
CA THR A 53 7.94 -1.39 14.61
C THR A 53 7.24 -0.59 15.71
N HIS A 54 6.49 -1.25 16.60
CA HIS A 54 5.73 -0.64 17.70
C HIS A 54 6.41 -0.76 19.07
N ASP A 55 7.74 -0.83 19.09
CA ASP A 55 8.50 -0.78 20.34
C ASP A 55 8.25 0.52 21.13
N VAL A 56 8.41 0.43 22.45
CA VAL A 56 7.82 1.29 23.50
C VAL A 56 8.23 2.76 23.43
N GLU A 57 9.30 3.10 22.71
CA GLU A 57 9.82 4.48 22.63
C GLU A 57 9.20 5.35 21.53
N ARG A 58 8.38 4.79 20.62
CA ARG A 58 7.82 5.52 19.47
C ARG A 58 6.41 6.02 19.71
N SER A 59 6.03 7.14 19.09
CA SER A 59 4.62 7.52 19.03
C SER A 59 3.84 6.56 18.11
N PRO A 60 2.53 6.36 18.31
CA PRO A 60 1.72 5.48 17.47
C PRO A 60 1.81 5.83 15.97
N ILE A 61 1.80 7.12 15.62
CA ILE A 61 1.90 7.60 14.24
C ILE A 61 3.25 7.24 13.61
N GLU A 62 4.35 7.37 14.36
CA GLU A 62 5.69 6.99 13.88
C GLU A 62 5.79 5.48 13.71
N ALA A 63 5.20 4.70 14.62
CA ALA A 63 5.20 3.25 14.55
C ALA A 63 4.36 2.72 13.37
N ASP A 64 3.19 3.30 13.11
CA ASP A 64 2.34 2.97 11.95
C ASP A 64 3.03 3.34 10.62
N TYR A 65 3.66 4.52 10.56
CA TYR A 65 4.44 4.93 9.39
C TYR A 65 5.61 3.97 9.14
N LEU A 66 6.38 3.65 10.18
CA LEU A 66 7.50 2.73 10.09
C LEU A 66 7.05 1.32 9.67
N PHE A 67 5.91 0.85 10.18
CA PHE A 67 5.29 -0.41 9.75
C PHE A 67 5.05 -0.47 8.24
N VAL A 68 4.47 0.58 7.67
CA VAL A 68 4.25 0.69 6.21
C VAL A 68 5.57 0.74 5.45
N GLN A 69 6.58 1.49 5.95
CA GLN A 69 7.89 1.56 5.28
C GLN A 69 8.64 0.23 5.28
N VAL A 70 8.59 -0.51 6.39
CA VAL A 70 9.18 -1.85 6.48
C VAL A 70 8.53 -2.78 5.44
N TRP A 71 7.20 -2.80 5.36
CA TRP A 71 6.50 -3.62 4.38
C TRP A 71 6.78 -3.21 2.94
N LYS A 72 6.86 -1.90 2.67
CA LYS A 72 7.25 -1.39 1.35
C LYS A 72 8.63 -1.91 0.96
N ARG A 73 9.60 -1.86 1.87
CA ARG A 73 10.95 -2.39 1.62
C ARG A 73 10.95 -3.89 1.43
N ILE A 74 10.22 -4.63 2.27
CA ILE A 74 10.03 -6.08 2.12
C ILE A 74 9.53 -6.40 0.71
N PHE A 75 8.45 -5.76 0.24
CA PHE A 75 7.87 -6.10 -1.07
C PHE A 75 8.77 -5.78 -2.25
N GLN A 76 9.63 -4.76 -2.14
CA GLN A 76 10.67 -4.46 -3.13
C GLN A 76 11.70 -5.59 -3.24
N GLU A 77 12.11 -6.15 -2.10
CA GLU A 77 13.17 -7.15 -2.04
C GLU A 77 12.67 -8.60 -2.14
N LEU A 78 11.39 -8.84 -1.84
CA LEU A 78 10.80 -10.19 -1.76
C LEU A 78 10.88 -10.99 -3.06
N ARG A 79 10.91 -10.31 -4.22
CA ARG A 79 11.05 -10.97 -5.53
C ARG A 79 12.49 -11.43 -5.80
N LEU A 80 13.47 -10.86 -5.10
CA LEU A 80 14.90 -11.09 -5.33
C LEU A 80 15.51 -12.11 -4.38
N ILE A 81 14.77 -12.50 -3.33
CA ILE A 81 15.26 -13.44 -2.32
C ILE A 81 15.50 -14.83 -2.93
N ASP A 82 16.50 -15.54 -2.46
CA ASP A 82 16.62 -16.98 -2.62
C ASP A 82 16.56 -17.63 -1.22
N LEU A 83 15.52 -18.43 -0.97
CA LEU A 83 15.36 -19.11 0.31
C LEU A 83 16.31 -20.29 0.49
N GLU A 84 16.94 -20.80 -0.57
CA GLU A 84 17.99 -21.79 -0.39
C GLU A 84 19.25 -21.18 0.25
N ILE A 85 19.39 -19.86 0.15
CA ILE A 85 20.49 -19.08 0.71
C ILE A 85 20.08 -18.42 2.06
N SER A 86 18.80 -18.08 2.22
CA SER A 86 18.25 -17.47 3.44
C SER A 86 17.74 -18.53 4.42
N ASN A 87 18.20 -18.49 5.68
CA ASN A 87 17.83 -19.47 6.73
C ASN A 87 16.31 -19.65 6.93
N SER A 88 15.47 -18.66 6.59
CA SER A 88 14.00 -18.76 6.46
C SER A 88 13.42 -17.47 5.87
N LEU A 89 12.14 -17.49 5.46
CA LEU A 89 11.41 -16.28 5.10
C LEU A 89 11.29 -15.32 6.31
N GLN A 90 11.02 -15.86 7.50
CA GLN A 90 10.94 -15.04 8.71
C GLN A 90 12.24 -14.27 8.97
N SER A 91 13.40 -14.95 8.90
CA SER A 91 14.71 -14.31 9.10
C SER A 91 14.91 -13.15 8.16
N PHE A 92 14.66 -13.37 6.86
CA PHE A 92 14.76 -12.31 5.86
C PHE A 92 13.87 -11.10 6.17
N LEU A 93 12.61 -11.33 6.54
CA LEU A 93 11.69 -10.24 6.86
C LEU A 93 12.15 -9.47 8.10
N THR A 94 12.65 -10.16 9.12
CA THR A 94 13.19 -9.50 10.33
C THR A 94 14.49 -8.75 10.05
N ASP A 95 15.34 -9.25 9.16
CA ASP A 95 16.59 -8.59 8.76
C ASP A 95 16.31 -7.28 8.02
N ILE A 96 15.36 -7.29 7.06
CA ILE A 96 14.90 -6.06 6.40
C ILE A 96 14.30 -5.09 7.42
N ALA A 97 13.45 -5.58 8.32
CA ALA A 97 12.84 -4.73 9.35
C ALA A 97 13.92 -4.06 10.20
N ALA A 98 14.94 -4.79 10.65
CA ALA A 98 16.05 -4.25 11.42
C ALA A 98 16.82 -3.17 10.65
N VAL A 99 17.08 -3.37 9.35
CA VAL A 99 17.75 -2.35 8.51
C VAL A 99 16.92 -1.07 8.46
N VAL A 100 15.63 -1.16 8.14
CA VAL A 100 14.74 0.00 8.00
C VAL A 100 14.53 0.72 9.34
N ILE A 101 14.39 -0.02 10.44
CA ILE A 101 14.29 0.54 11.79
C ILE A 101 15.56 1.34 12.14
N ASN A 102 16.74 0.75 11.92
CA ASN A 102 18.01 1.42 12.17
C ASN A 102 18.23 2.65 11.29
N GLU A 103 17.75 2.65 10.05
CA GLU A 103 17.76 3.83 9.17
C GLU A 103 16.82 4.93 9.69
N PHE A 104 15.60 4.55 10.09
CA PHE A 104 14.61 5.46 10.65
C PHE A 104 15.13 6.16 11.92
N ASP A 105 15.72 5.39 12.83
CA ASP A 105 16.25 5.90 14.10
C ASP A 105 17.47 6.82 13.88
N ARG A 106 18.39 6.45 12.97
CA ARG A 106 19.56 7.28 12.63
C ARG A 106 19.18 8.62 12.01
N ASN A 107 18.16 8.62 11.15
CA ASN A 107 17.70 9.83 10.47
C ASN A 107 16.91 10.77 11.37
N ASN A 108 16.67 10.41 12.64
CA ASN A 108 15.88 11.17 13.60
C ASN A 108 14.56 11.66 12.97
N ILE A 109 13.83 10.75 12.31
CA ILE A 109 12.47 11.01 11.81
C ILE A 109 11.49 11.01 13.01
N LYS A 110 11.87 11.69 14.09
CA LYS A 110 11.03 12.08 15.21
C LYS A 110 10.42 13.40 14.78
N ASN A 111 9.10 13.55 14.88
CA ASN A 111 8.31 14.68 14.35
C ASN A 111 7.63 14.44 12.99
N ILE A 112 7.13 13.23 12.70
CA ILE A 112 6.06 13.09 11.70
C ILE A 112 4.80 13.76 12.27
N LYS A 113 4.74 15.09 12.20
CA LYS A 113 3.50 15.85 12.33
C LYS A 113 2.80 15.66 11.01
N THR A 114 1.83 14.75 10.97
CA THR A 114 1.04 14.54 9.77
C THR A 114 0.53 15.89 9.25
N ALA A 115 0.72 16.12 7.96
CA ALA A 115 0.02 17.15 7.21
C ALA A 115 -1.47 16.79 7.14
N THR A 116 -2.15 16.79 8.28
CA THR A 116 -3.60 16.62 8.42
C THR A 116 -4.11 17.74 9.32
N LYS A 117 -3.81 18.99 8.92
CA LYS A 117 -4.38 20.18 9.57
C LYS A 117 -5.74 20.57 9.00
N ASN A 118 -6.24 19.85 7.99
CA ASN A 118 -7.56 20.05 7.43
C ASN A 118 -8.39 18.78 7.61
N ASN A 119 -9.23 18.83 8.64
CA ASN A 119 -10.55 18.21 8.79
C ASN A 119 -10.67 16.68 8.65
N ASN A 120 -10.99 16.11 9.82
CA ASN A 120 -11.26 14.71 10.11
C ASN A 120 -10.00 13.85 10.06
N VAL A 121 -9.71 13.21 11.19
CA VAL A 121 -8.99 11.94 11.18
C VAL A 121 -9.66 11.14 10.07
N MET A 122 -9.00 10.95 8.92
CA MET A 122 -9.46 10.01 7.91
C MET A 122 -9.82 8.77 8.70
N ASP A 123 -11.10 8.37 8.68
CA ASP A 123 -11.58 7.15 9.33
C ASP A 123 -10.52 6.09 9.05
N TYR A 124 -9.77 5.69 10.08
CA TYR A 124 -8.70 4.71 9.91
C TYR A 124 -9.39 3.46 9.40
N ASN A 125 -9.34 3.27 8.09
CA ASN A 125 -9.85 2.08 7.45
C ASN A 125 -8.65 1.14 7.35
N PRO A 126 -8.60 0.06 8.16
CA PRO A 126 -7.50 -0.89 8.15
C PRO A 126 -7.25 -1.49 6.75
N ALA A 127 -8.28 -1.52 5.90
CA ALA A 127 -8.17 -2.00 4.53
C ALA A 127 -7.46 -1.00 3.60
N LEU A 128 -7.75 0.30 3.74
CA LEU A 128 -7.07 1.38 2.98
C LEU A 128 -5.63 1.61 3.45
N THR A 129 -5.31 1.15 4.66
CA THR A 129 -3.98 1.25 5.28
C THR A 129 -3.21 -0.07 5.24
N SER A 130 -3.76 -1.11 4.61
CA SER A 130 -3.11 -2.40 4.50
C SER A 130 -1.88 -2.33 3.57
N PRO A 131 -0.67 -2.71 4.03
CA PRO A 131 0.54 -2.60 3.24
C PRO A 131 0.48 -3.31 1.86
N PRO A 132 -0.08 -4.53 1.71
CA PRO A 132 -0.28 -5.11 0.38
C PRO A 132 -1.11 -4.24 -0.56
N PHE A 133 -2.22 -3.66 -0.08
CA PHE A 133 -3.06 -2.79 -0.92
C PHE A 133 -2.30 -1.53 -1.33
N LEU A 134 -1.66 -0.85 -0.37
CA LEU A 134 -0.84 0.34 -0.63
C LEU A 134 0.28 0.05 -1.62
N TRP A 135 0.91 -1.12 -1.53
CA TRP A 135 1.94 -1.54 -2.47
C TRP A 135 1.42 -1.63 -3.90
N TYR A 136 0.30 -2.33 -4.12
CA TYR A 136 -0.28 -2.46 -5.46
C TYR A 136 -0.85 -1.14 -5.97
N LEU A 137 -1.39 -0.30 -5.09
CA LEU A 137 -1.85 1.04 -5.43
C LEU A 137 -0.66 1.94 -5.86
N ASP A 138 0.47 1.90 -5.15
CA ASP A 138 1.70 2.60 -5.53
C ASP A 138 2.17 2.18 -6.94
N GLN A 139 2.15 0.87 -7.24
CA GLN A 139 2.51 0.36 -8.58
C GLN A 139 1.53 0.82 -9.66
N ALA A 140 0.22 0.74 -9.39
CA ALA A 140 -0.81 1.18 -10.33
C ALA A 140 -0.72 2.70 -10.58
N LEU A 141 -0.50 3.49 -9.53
CA LEU A 141 -0.26 4.94 -9.65
C LEU A 141 0.99 5.20 -10.50
N ALA A 142 2.08 4.48 -10.28
CA ALA A 142 3.31 4.60 -11.07
C ALA A 142 3.13 4.21 -12.55
N ALA A 143 2.18 3.33 -12.86
CA ALA A 143 1.84 2.92 -14.23
C ALA A 143 0.86 3.86 -14.94
N LEU A 144 0.08 4.67 -14.20
CA LEU A 144 -0.85 5.62 -14.81
C LEU A 144 -0.14 6.67 -15.68
N PRO A 145 -0.73 7.09 -16.81
CA PRO A 145 -0.31 8.28 -17.54
C PRO A 145 -0.23 9.51 -16.63
N LYS A 146 0.75 10.39 -16.86
CA LYS A 146 1.06 11.54 -16.00
C LYS A 146 -0.15 12.44 -15.74
N ASP A 147 -0.93 12.75 -16.77
CA ASP A 147 -2.09 13.64 -16.65
C ASP A 147 -3.20 13.01 -15.80
N LEU A 148 -3.45 11.72 -15.99
CA LEU A 148 -4.43 10.96 -15.20
C LEU A 148 -3.99 10.87 -13.74
N ARG A 149 -2.71 10.59 -13.50
CA ARG A 149 -2.14 10.55 -12.14
C ARG A 149 -2.27 11.90 -11.45
N LEU A 150 -1.96 12.99 -12.15
CA LEU A 150 -2.01 14.33 -11.59
C LEU A 150 -3.43 14.70 -11.16
N VAL A 151 -4.42 14.56 -12.05
CA VAL A 151 -5.82 14.90 -11.69
C VAL A 151 -6.35 14.03 -10.57
N LEU A 152 -5.98 12.74 -10.56
CA LEU A 152 -6.40 11.80 -9.53
C LEU A 152 -5.81 12.16 -8.16
N VAL A 153 -4.52 12.49 -8.09
CA VAL A 153 -3.86 12.90 -6.84
C VAL A 153 -4.45 14.22 -6.34
N LEU A 154 -4.62 15.22 -7.22
CA LEU A 154 -5.23 16.50 -6.83
C LEU A 154 -6.65 16.33 -6.31
N SER A 155 -7.45 15.45 -6.94
CA SER A 155 -8.83 15.21 -6.50
C SER A 155 -8.91 14.35 -5.24
N GLN A 156 -8.15 13.26 -5.14
CA GLN A 156 -8.34 12.23 -4.09
C GLN A 156 -7.48 12.47 -2.85
N THR A 157 -6.35 13.17 -2.98
CA THR A 157 -5.45 13.43 -1.84
C THR A 157 -5.64 14.82 -1.26
N PHE A 158 -6.02 15.80 -2.10
CA PHE A 158 -6.16 17.20 -1.68
C PHE A 158 -7.60 17.70 -1.71
N ASP A 159 -8.57 16.87 -2.11
CA ASP A 159 -9.99 17.22 -2.26
C ASP A 159 -10.22 18.42 -3.18
N TRP A 160 -9.38 18.61 -4.21
CA TRP A 160 -9.58 19.71 -5.15
C TRP A 160 -10.78 19.42 -6.06
N SER A 161 -11.69 20.38 -6.15
CA SER A 161 -12.78 20.34 -7.12
C SER A 161 -12.26 20.40 -8.55
N SER A 162 -13.03 19.86 -9.51
CA SER A 162 -12.72 19.93 -10.94
C SER A 162 -12.48 21.38 -11.41
N SER A 163 -13.20 22.35 -10.84
CA SER A 163 -13.01 23.78 -11.12
C SER A 163 -11.66 24.30 -10.66
N ARG A 164 -11.20 23.89 -9.47
CA ARG A 164 -9.90 24.28 -8.92
C ARG A 164 -8.74 23.67 -9.72
N ILE A 165 -8.87 22.39 -10.09
CA ILE A 165 -7.90 21.70 -10.93
C ILE A 165 -7.82 22.36 -12.32
N ALA A 166 -8.96 22.67 -12.94
CA ALA A 166 -8.98 23.36 -14.23
C ALA A 166 -8.32 24.74 -14.18
N ALA A 167 -8.57 25.52 -13.12
CA ALA A 167 -7.95 26.82 -12.93
C ALA A 167 -6.42 26.72 -12.75
N TYR A 168 -5.96 25.73 -11.97
CA TYR A 168 -4.53 25.46 -11.78
C TYR A 168 -3.84 25.06 -13.09
N LEU A 169 -4.39 24.11 -13.83
CA LEU A 169 -3.81 23.69 -15.10
C LEU A 169 -3.76 24.85 -16.11
N ARG A 170 -4.77 25.72 -16.10
CA ARG A 170 -4.77 26.93 -16.93
C ARG A 170 -3.66 27.91 -16.57
N SER A 171 -3.33 28.08 -15.30
CA SER A 171 -2.18 28.91 -14.91
C SER A 171 -0.83 28.29 -15.32
N GLU A 172 -0.78 26.97 -15.45
CA GLU A 172 0.39 26.23 -15.96
C GLU A 172 0.44 26.19 -17.50
N GLY A 173 -0.51 26.83 -18.20
CA GLY A 173 -0.54 26.91 -19.67
C GLY A 173 -1.40 25.84 -20.36
N GLU A 174 -2.11 25.00 -19.60
CA GLU A 174 -2.96 23.93 -20.14
C GLU A 174 -4.43 24.39 -20.35
N GLY A 175 -5.00 24.09 -21.51
CA GLY A 175 -6.28 24.63 -21.98
C GLY A 175 -7.56 23.93 -21.49
N TYR A 176 -7.53 23.20 -20.37
CA TYR A 176 -8.66 22.35 -19.95
C TYR A 176 -9.89 23.15 -19.46
N GLN A 177 -11.08 22.66 -19.82
CA GLN A 177 -12.35 23.07 -19.22
C GLN A 177 -12.70 22.16 -18.04
N VAL A 178 -13.60 22.62 -17.17
CA VAL A 178 -14.05 21.85 -15.99
C VAL A 178 -14.59 20.46 -16.39
N LYS A 179 -15.37 20.40 -17.48
CA LYS A 179 -15.91 19.14 -18.01
C LYS A 179 -14.82 18.17 -18.48
N ASP A 180 -13.72 18.68 -19.02
CA ASP A 180 -12.58 17.85 -19.42
C ASP A 180 -11.91 17.25 -18.18
N ILE A 181 -11.78 18.03 -17.10
CA ILE A 181 -11.24 17.55 -15.82
C ILE A 181 -12.14 16.46 -15.22
N GLU A 182 -13.46 16.64 -15.21
CA GLU A 182 -14.40 15.61 -14.73
C GLU A 182 -14.24 14.30 -15.52
N ALA A 183 -14.12 14.39 -16.84
CA ALA A 183 -13.88 13.24 -17.70
C ALA A 183 -12.50 12.59 -17.43
N LEU A 184 -11.46 13.40 -17.18
CA LEU A 184 -10.13 12.90 -16.83
C LEU A 184 -10.11 12.20 -15.47
N ILE A 185 -10.80 12.74 -14.46
CA ILE A 185 -10.92 12.11 -13.14
C ILE A 185 -11.64 10.77 -13.27
N ALA A 186 -12.78 10.72 -13.97
CA ALA A 186 -13.52 9.48 -14.19
C ALA A 186 -12.66 8.41 -14.91
N ARG A 187 -11.93 8.82 -15.96
CA ARG A 187 -10.97 7.95 -16.65
C ARG A 187 -9.83 7.49 -15.75
N ALA A 188 -9.29 8.38 -14.91
CA ALA A 188 -8.21 8.03 -14.01
C ALA A 188 -8.66 7.03 -12.94
N SER A 189 -9.87 7.19 -12.39
CA SER A 189 -10.48 6.25 -11.44
C SER A 189 -10.75 4.88 -12.04
N LEU A 190 -11.18 4.82 -13.31
CA LEU A 190 -11.32 3.56 -14.02
C LEU A 190 -9.95 2.91 -14.26
N ALA A 191 -9.01 3.67 -14.83
CA ALA A 191 -7.68 3.17 -15.19
C ALA A 191 -6.88 2.69 -13.98
N ILE A 192 -6.95 3.37 -12.83
CA ILE A 192 -6.24 2.92 -11.62
C ILE A 192 -6.79 1.58 -11.14
N THR A 193 -8.11 1.39 -11.23
CA THR A 193 -8.77 0.14 -10.83
C THR A 193 -8.35 -1.00 -11.76
N GLU A 194 -8.36 -0.77 -13.08
CA GLU A 194 -7.93 -1.75 -14.09
C GLU A 194 -6.45 -2.15 -13.98
N LEU A 195 -5.60 -1.26 -13.48
CA LEU A 195 -4.18 -1.55 -13.26
C LEU A 195 -3.91 -2.39 -12.01
N LEU A 196 -4.87 -2.50 -11.08
CA LEU A 196 -4.75 -3.39 -9.93
C LEU A 196 -4.96 -4.85 -10.35
N PRO A 197 -4.20 -5.81 -9.79
CA PRO A 197 -4.51 -7.22 -9.94
C PRO A 197 -5.96 -7.54 -9.57
N GLN A 198 -6.61 -8.43 -10.34
CA GLN A 198 -8.01 -8.78 -10.12
C GLN A 198 -8.28 -9.30 -8.70
N ASP A 199 -7.37 -10.11 -8.17
CA ASP A 199 -7.49 -10.63 -6.80
C ASP A 199 -7.32 -9.52 -5.73
N ILE A 200 -6.50 -8.50 -5.99
CA ILE A 200 -6.36 -7.34 -5.12
C ILE A 200 -7.63 -6.47 -5.15
N GLN A 201 -8.24 -6.29 -6.33
CA GLN A 201 -9.55 -5.63 -6.42
C GLN A 201 -10.62 -6.40 -5.62
N GLU A 202 -10.65 -7.73 -5.73
CA GLU A 202 -11.61 -8.57 -5.02
C GLU A 202 -11.42 -8.50 -3.49
N ILE A 203 -10.16 -8.59 -3.03
CA ILE A 203 -9.80 -8.55 -1.62
C ILE A 203 -10.15 -7.19 -1.00
N TYR A 204 -9.81 -6.08 -1.66
CA TYR A 204 -9.86 -4.76 -1.03
C TYR A 204 -11.05 -3.91 -1.47
N LEU A 205 -11.42 -3.90 -2.75
CA LEU A 205 -12.46 -3.01 -3.28
C LEU A 205 -13.85 -3.66 -3.29
N LEU A 206 -13.96 -4.91 -3.72
CA LEU A 206 -15.28 -5.57 -3.90
C LEU A 206 -15.81 -6.21 -2.61
N SER A 207 -14.92 -6.66 -1.72
CA SER A 207 -15.31 -7.24 -0.43
C SER A 207 -15.86 -6.22 0.58
N GLY A 208 -16.02 -4.95 0.17
CA GLY A 208 -16.47 -3.87 1.03
C GLY A 208 -15.47 -3.51 2.14
N MET A 209 -14.23 -4.02 2.04
CA MET A 209 -13.14 -3.68 2.95
C MET A 209 -12.75 -2.20 2.78
N VAL A 210 -12.80 -1.69 1.54
CA VAL A 210 -12.69 -0.28 1.19
C VAL A 210 -14.02 0.19 0.62
N LYS A 211 -14.70 1.12 1.29
CA LYS A 211 -15.80 1.87 0.64
C LYS A 211 -15.18 2.98 -0.20
N ALA A 212 -15.59 3.04 -1.47
CA ALA A 212 -15.35 4.18 -2.35
C ALA A 212 -16.07 5.43 -1.84
#